data_AF-A0A834R5B6-F1
#
_entry.id   AF-A0A834R5B6-F1
#
_cell.length_a   1.000
_cell.length_b   1.000
_cell.length_c   1.000
_cell.angle_alpha   90.00
_cell.angle_beta   90.00
_cell.angle_gamma   90.00
#
_symmetry.space_group_name_H-M   'P 1'
#
loop_
_entity.id
_entity.type
_entity.pdbx_description
1 polymer ?
#
loop_
_entity_poly.entity_id
_entity_poly.type
_entity_poly.pdbx_seq_one_letter_code
_entity_poly.pdbx_strand_id
1 'polypeptide(L)'
;MMDSPKTNTSYSVKKVFIQRDYSRGTNIRFQTKFPSELEGLISVQVFTDFIENLNLMYQEAEQMNTKICLESCFACITAYIIYLCMDTYFDKCLKKIALYIEEQNDIVFKPLGLQIIDPIERGLRVIEIIIVGNRSTIQ
;
A
#
# COMPACT_ATOMS: atom_id res chain seq x y z
N MET A 1 30.23 -33.50 -20.93
CA MET A 1 29.53 -32.23 -20.62
C MET A 1 28.05 -32.56 -20.52
N MET A 2 27.51 -32.76 -19.32
CA MET A 2 26.06 -32.90 -19.16
C MET A 2 25.48 -31.49 -19.02
N ASP A 3 24.58 -31.14 -19.92
CA ASP A 3 23.83 -29.90 -19.88
C ASP A 3 22.68 -30.09 -18.87
N SER A 4 22.72 -29.34 -17.77
CA SER A 4 21.68 -29.38 -16.74
C SER A 4 20.38 -28.78 -17.30
N PRO A 5 19.20 -29.37 -17.06
CA PRO A 5 17.95 -28.80 -17.53
C PRO A 5 17.68 -27.49 -16.78
N LYS A 6 17.56 -26.38 -17.51
CA LYS A 6 17.01 -25.12 -16.98
C LYS A 6 15.53 -25.36 -16.66
N THR A 7 15.22 -25.63 -15.39
CA THR A 7 13.86 -25.63 -14.87
C THR A 7 13.32 -24.21 -14.94
N ASN A 8 12.59 -23.91 -16.02
CA ASN A 8 11.71 -22.74 -16.07
C ASN A 8 10.53 -23.02 -15.13
N THR A 9 10.70 -22.72 -13.84
CA THR A 9 9.61 -22.74 -12.87
C THR A 9 8.69 -21.55 -13.18
N SER A 10 7.63 -21.81 -13.94
CA SER A 10 6.56 -20.86 -14.19
C SER A 10 5.75 -20.69 -12.90
N TYR A 11 6.17 -19.80 -12.01
CA TYR A 11 5.36 -19.42 -10.85
C TYR A 11 4.08 -18.72 -11.34
N SER A 12 2.92 -19.35 -11.11
CA SER A 12 1.63 -18.70 -11.31
C SER A 12 1.43 -17.69 -10.19
N VAL A 13 1.79 -16.43 -10.46
CA VAL A 13 1.63 -15.32 -9.53
C VAL A 13 0.20 -14.77 -9.66
N LYS A 14 -0.69 -15.12 -8.74
CA LYS A 14 -2.05 -14.55 -8.70
C LYS A 14 -1.98 -13.18 -8.01
N LYS A 15 -2.67 -12.18 -8.56
CA LYS A 15 -2.71 -10.82 -8.03
C LYS A 15 -4.13 -10.45 -7.61
N VAL A 16 -4.25 -9.77 -6.48
CA VAL A 16 -5.50 -9.24 -5.94
C VAL A 16 -5.34 -7.73 -5.79
N PHE A 17 -6.36 -6.97 -6.16
CA PHE A 17 -6.31 -5.51 -6.13
C PHE A 17 -7.40 -4.93 -5.24
N ILE A 18 -7.00 -4.18 -4.22
CA ILE A 18 -7.93 -3.44 -3.36
C ILE A 18 -8.05 -2.02 -3.92
N GLN A 19 -9.25 -1.63 -4.32
CA GLN A 19 -9.48 -0.34 -4.98
C GLN A 19 -9.45 0.82 -3.98
N ARG A 20 -9.05 2.01 -4.46
CA ARG A 20 -9.25 3.27 -3.73
C ARG A 20 -10.75 3.51 -3.49
N ASP A 21 -11.06 4.06 -2.33
CA ASP A 21 -12.40 4.46 -1.91
C ASP A 21 -12.60 5.97 -2.14
N TYR A 22 -13.39 6.31 -3.16
CA TYR A 22 -13.72 7.70 -3.52
C TYR A 22 -15.02 8.20 -2.88
N SER A 23 -15.68 7.41 -2.02
CA SER A 23 -16.98 7.78 -1.45
C SER A 23 -16.93 9.05 -0.59
N ARG A 24 -15.74 9.41 -0.08
CA ARG A 24 -15.49 10.58 0.76
C ARG A 24 -14.64 11.65 0.07
N GLY A 25 -14.62 11.67 -1.26
CA GLY A 25 -13.86 12.64 -2.05
C GLY A 25 -12.53 12.09 -2.58
N THR A 26 -11.55 12.98 -2.75
CA THR A 26 -10.25 12.65 -3.37
C THR A 26 -9.18 12.19 -2.39
N ASN A 27 -9.50 12.10 -1.10
CA ASN A 27 -8.55 11.67 -0.06
C ASN A 27 -8.01 10.26 -0.33
N ILE A 28 -6.81 9.96 0.15
CA ILE A 28 -6.19 8.65 0.01
C ILE A 28 -6.82 7.69 1.02
N ARG A 29 -7.63 6.76 0.51
CA ARG A 29 -8.33 5.74 1.28
C ARG A 29 -8.57 4.52 0.41
N PHE A 30 -8.52 3.32 1.00
CA PHE A 30 -8.76 2.06 0.33
C PHE A 30 -9.98 1.35 0.92
N GLN A 31 -10.66 0.57 0.09
CA GLN A 31 -11.81 -0.22 0.49
C GLN A 31 -11.42 -1.30 1.50
N THR A 32 -12.24 -1.50 2.52
CA THR A 32 -12.03 -2.54 3.55
C THR A 32 -12.75 -3.85 3.23
N LYS A 33 -13.40 -3.96 2.07
CA LYS A 33 -14.09 -5.18 1.65
C LYS A 33 -13.07 -6.32 1.49
N PHE A 34 -13.29 -7.41 2.23
CA PHE A 34 -12.43 -8.59 2.15
C PHE A 34 -12.55 -9.27 0.77
N PRO A 35 -11.44 -9.52 0.05
CA PRO A 35 -11.45 -10.20 -1.24
C PRO A 35 -11.55 -11.72 -1.08
N SER A 36 -12.42 -12.36 -1.85
CA SER A 36 -12.64 -13.83 -1.83
C SER A 36 -11.36 -14.62 -2.14
N GLU A 37 -10.44 -14.05 -2.90
CA GLU A 37 -9.18 -14.66 -3.29
C GLU A 37 -8.19 -14.83 -2.14
N LEU A 38 -8.42 -14.16 -1.01
CA LEU A 38 -7.63 -14.27 0.21
C LEU A 38 -8.28 -15.18 1.27
N GLU A 39 -9.46 -15.73 0.98
CA GLU A 39 -10.12 -16.69 1.86
C GLU A 39 -9.21 -17.90 2.11
N GLY A 40 -9.04 -18.25 3.39
CA GLY A 40 -8.17 -19.34 3.82
C GLY A 40 -6.67 -19.03 3.81
N LEU A 41 -6.24 -17.86 3.32
CA LEU A 41 -4.83 -17.42 3.33
C LEU A 41 -4.52 -16.49 4.50
N ILE A 42 -5.41 -15.54 4.79
CA ILE A 42 -5.29 -14.57 5.88
C ILE A 42 -6.64 -14.38 6.56
N SER A 43 -6.65 -14.09 7.86
CA SER A 43 -7.89 -13.82 8.58
C SER A 43 -8.50 -12.48 8.14
N VAL A 44 -9.83 -12.44 8.10
CA VAL A 44 -10.58 -11.22 7.74
C VAL A 44 -10.23 -10.06 8.66
N GLN A 45 -10.06 -10.34 9.95
CA GLN A 45 -9.72 -9.33 10.95
C GLN A 45 -8.34 -8.72 10.69
N VAL A 46 -7.30 -9.56 10.49
CA VAL A 46 -5.94 -9.07 10.25
C VAL A 46 -5.87 -8.25 8.96
N PHE A 47 -6.56 -8.69 7.91
CA PHE A 47 -6.66 -7.91 6.68
C PHE A 47 -7.35 -6.55 6.91
N THR A 48 -8.48 -6.55 7.60
CA THR A 48 -9.27 -5.32 7.83
C THR A 48 -8.47 -4.33 8.68
N ASP A 49 -7.86 -4.79 9.77
CA ASP A 49 -7.04 -3.97 10.66
C ASP A 49 -5.83 -3.36 9.92
N PHE A 50 -5.21 -4.12 9.02
CA PHE A 50 -4.13 -3.62 8.16
C PHE A 50 -4.60 -2.49 7.24
N ILE A 51 -5.72 -2.67 6.54
CA ILE A 51 -6.27 -1.66 5.64
C ILE A 51 -6.73 -0.42 6.41
N GLU A 52 -7.34 -0.60 7.59
CA GLU A 52 -7.76 0.52 8.44
C GLU A 52 -6.56 1.32 8.97
N ASN A 53 -5.50 0.65 9.43
CA ASN A 53 -4.27 1.34 9.84
C ASN A 53 -3.61 2.08 8.67
N LEU A 54 -3.55 1.48 7.48
CA LEU A 54 -3.07 2.19 6.28
C LEU A 54 -3.89 3.45 6.01
N ASN A 55 -5.21 3.33 6.04
CA ASN A 55 -6.11 4.46 5.83
C ASN A 55 -5.90 5.56 6.88
N LEU A 56 -5.69 5.21 8.15
CA LEU A 56 -5.38 6.17 9.22
C LEU A 56 -4.07 6.90 8.96
N MET A 57 -2.99 6.20 8.60
CA MET A 57 -1.71 6.84 8.30
C MET A 57 -1.78 7.78 7.10
N TYR A 58 -2.51 7.41 6.04
CA TYR A 58 -2.75 8.31 4.92
C TYR A 58 -3.60 9.52 5.32
N GLN A 59 -4.62 9.31 6.15
CA GLN A 59 -5.43 10.41 6.67
C GLN A 59 -4.61 11.37 7.55
N GLU A 60 -3.67 10.88 8.34
CA GLU A 60 -2.74 11.70 9.12
C GLU A 60 -1.82 12.53 8.22
N ALA A 61 -1.31 11.94 7.14
CA ALA A 61 -0.50 12.64 6.14
C ALA A 61 -1.28 13.80 5.49
N GLU A 62 -2.60 13.65 5.32
CA GLU A 62 -3.45 14.70 4.76
C GLU A 62 -3.88 15.77 5.78
N GLN A 63 -3.98 15.48 7.08
CA GLN A 63 -4.53 16.43 8.07
C GLN A 63 -3.62 17.65 8.37
N MET A 64 -2.30 17.52 8.17
CA MET A 64 -1.39 18.68 8.25
C MET A 64 -1.58 19.67 7.09
N ASN A 65 -2.23 19.25 6.01
CA ASN A 65 -2.54 20.08 4.84
C ASN A 65 -3.59 21.17 5.14
N THR A 66 -4.49 20.95 6.11
CA THR A 66 -5.69 21.79 6.27
C THR A 66 -5.53 22.96 7.26
N LYS A 67 -4.43 23.04 8.03
CA LYS A 67 -4.28 24.01 9.13
C LYS A 67 -3.55 25.33 8.79
N ILE A 68 -3.20 25.59 7.52
CA ILE A 68 -2.55 26.84 7.10
C ILE A 68 -3.58 27.71 6.36
N CYS A 69 -4.54 28.26 7.10
CA CYS A 69 -5.54 29.17 6.54
C CYS A 69 -5.61 30.47 7.35
N LEU A 70 -4.52 31.23 7.39
CA LEU A 70 -4.55 32.63 7.83
C LEU A 70 -3.49 33.46 7.08
N GLU A 71 -4.00 34.53 6.44
CA GLU A 71 -3.33 35.76 5.98
C GLU A 71 -2.88 35.91 4.51
N SER A 72 -3.81 36.47 3.75
CA SER A 72 -3.89 36.68 2.30
C SER A 72 -2.92 37.68 1.65
N CYS A 73 -1.70 37.91 2.17
CA CYS A 73 -0.66 38.65 1.42
C CYS A 73 0.73 37.99 1.45
N PHE A 74 0.94 36.98 2.31
CA PHE A 74 2.13 36.11 2.25
C PHE A 74 1.96 34.96 1.24
N ALA A 75 0.74 34.73 0.75
CA ALA A 75 0.32 33.56 -0.02
C ALA A 75 1.16 33.25 -1.28
N CYS A 76 1.81 34.23 -1.93
CA CYS A 76 2.61 33.97 -3.12
C CYS A 76 4.02 33.43 -2.81
N ILE A 77 4.69 33.97 -1.79
CA ILE A 77 6.01 33.45 -1.34
C ILE A 77 5.80 32.20 -0.49
N THR A 78 4.75 32.23 0.33
CA THR A 78 4.40 31.13 1.20
C THR A 78 3.82 29.96 0.39
N ALA A 79 3.19 30.14 -0.78
CA ALA A 79 2.81 29.02 -1.66
C ALA A 79 4.02 28.23 -2.17
N TYR A 80 5.13 28.87 -2.57
CA TYR A 80 6.35 28.15 -2.97
C TYR A 80 7.02 27.45 -1.78
N ILE A 81 7.08 28.10 -0.62
CA ILE A 81 7.63 27.49 0.60
C ILE A 81 6.72 26.35 1.10
N ILE A 82 5.40 26.53 1.08
CA ILE A 82 4.38 25.51 1.39
C ILE A 82 4.56 24.36 0.41
N TYR A 83 4.62 24.60 -0.90
CA TYR A 83 4.82 23.54 -1.89
C TYR A 83 6.09 22.72 -1.59
N LEU A 84 7.23 23.38 -1.34
CA LEU A 84 8.49 22.70 -0.98
C LEU A 84 8.41 21.94 0.36
N CYS A 85 7.77 22.52 1.37
CA CYS A 85 7.60 21.89 2.68
C CYS A 85 6.57 20.75 2.65
N MET A 86 5.53 20.86 1.83
CA MET A 86 4.48 19.86 1.63
C MET A 86 5.03 18.66 0.91
N ASP A 87 5.78 18.86 -0.18
CA ASP A 87 6.50 17.77 -0.85
C ASP A 87 7.40 17.04 0.15
N THR A 88 8.18 17.80 0.93
CA THR A 88 9.10 17.21 1.92
C THR A 88 8.41 16.48 3.07
N TYR A 89 7.28 16.98 3.58
CA TYR A 89 6.52 16.34 4.67
C TYR A 89 5.75 15.12 4.18
N PHE A 90 5.04 15.28 3.07
CA PHE A 90 4.28 14.19 2.48
C PHE A 90 5.22 13.04 2.11
N ASP A 91 6.38 13.32 1.51
CA ASP A 91 7.42 12.33 1.26
C ASP A 91 7.89 11.60 2.52
N LYS A 92 8.03 12.32 3.66
CA LYS A 92 8.38 11.69 4.94
C LYS A 92 7.27 10.76 5.44
N CYS A 93 6.01 11.17 5.33
CA CYS A 93 4.88 10.32 5.70
C CYS A 93 4.78 9.10 4.79
N LEU A 94 4.96 9.27 3.48
CA LEU A 94 4.99 8.18 2.53
C LEU A 94 6.10 7.17 2.83
N LYS A 95 7.31 7.64 3.20
CA LYS A 95 8.41 6.76 3.66
C LYS A 95 8.04 5.98 4.91
N LYS A 96 7.35 6.60 5.87
CA LYS A 96 6.86 5.91 7.07
C LYS A 96 5.86 4.79 6.72
N ILE A 97 4.96 5.06 5.77
CA ILE A 97 3.98 4.08 5.29
C ILE A 97 4.68 2.94 4.55
N ALA A 98 5.66 3.23 3.70
CA ALA A 98 6.45 2.23 2.99
C ALA A 98 7.16 1.26 3.96
N LEU A 99 7.80 1.81 5.02
CA LEU A 99 8.43 1.01 6.07
C LEU A 99 7.43 0.15 6.83
N TYR A 100 6.24 0.69 7.14
CA TYR A 100 5.17 -0.10 7.75
C TYR A 100 4.72 -1.26 6.85
N ILE A 101 4.55 -1.03 5.55
CA ILE A 101 4.16 -2.08 4.60
C ILE A 101 5.26 -3.16 4.51
N GLU A 102 6.53 -2.77 4.51
CA GLU A 102 7.66 -3.70 4.54
C GLU A 102 7.67 -4.55 5.81
N GLU A 103 7.49 -3.92 6.98
CA GLU A 103 7.40 -4.61 8.26
C GLU A 103 6.22 -5.60 8.30
N GLN A 104 5.02 -5.17 7.87
CA GLN A 104 3.86 -6.06 7.80
C GLN A 104 4.07 -7.19 6.80
N ASN A 105 4.75 -6.92 5.69
CA ASN A 105 5.13 -7.96 4.75
C ASN A 105 6.02 -9.02 5.39
N ASP A 106 7.02 -8.63 6.17
CA ASP A 106 7.93 -9.57 6.82
C ASP A 106 7.27 -10.36 7.94
N ILE A 107 6.45 -9.72 8.76
CA ILE A 107 5.87 -10.31 9.96
C ILE A 107 4.59 -11.12 9.65
N VAL A 108 3.76 -10.64 8.72
CA VAL A 108 2.40 -11.18 8.50
C VAL A 108 2.25 -11.78 7.11
N PHE A 109 2.52 -11.04 6.04
CA PHE A 109 2.12 -11.46 4.69
C PHE A 109 3.04 -12.53 4.07
N LYS A 110 4.36 -12.34 4.09
CA LYS A 110 5.33 -13.28 3.48
C LYS A 110 5.24 -14.69 4.09
N PRO A 111 5.09 -14.88 5.42
CA PRO A 111 4.85 -16.19 6.01
C PRO A 111 3.61 -16.91 5.49
N LEU A 112 2.60 -16.14 5.03
CA LEU A 112 1.35 -16.65 4.46
C LEU A 112 1.43 -16.81 2.92
N GLY A 113 2.60 -16.62 2.33
CA GLY A 113 2.77 -16.61 0.87
C GLY A 113 2.10 -15.42 0.19
N LEU A 114 1.93 -14.32 0.91
CA LEU A 114 1.37 -13.06 0.43
C LEU A 114 2.46 -11.99 0.38
N GLN A 115 2.34 -11.03 -0.54
CA GLN A 115 3.19 -9.85 -0.56
C GLN A 115 2.38 -8.63 -0.99
N ILE A 116 2.38 -7.62 -0.14
CA ILE A 116 1.82 -6.30 -0.45
C ILE A 116 2.83 -5.50 -1.24
N ILE A 117 2.38 -4.89 -2.34
CA ILE A 117 3.13 -3.89 -3.08
C ILE A 117 2.69 -2.51 -2.60
N ASP A 118 3.65 -1.62 -2.38
CA ASP A 118 3.38 -0.25 -1.95
C ASP A 118 2.41 0.44 -2.94
N PRO A 119 1.26 0.97 -2.46
CA PRO A 119 0.29 1.65 -3.31
C PRO A 119 0.87 2.85 -4.08
N ILE A 120 1.96 3.46 -3.59
CA ILE A 120 2.66 4.56 -4.29
C ILE A 120 3.13 4.11 -5.67
N GLU A 121 3.63 2.87 -5.80
CA GLU A 121 4.05 2.30 -7.08
C GLU A 121 2.90 2.11 -8.08
N ARG A 122 1.66 2.24 -7.61
CA ARG A 122 0.43 2.18 -8.41
C ARG A 122 -0.30 3.52 -8.44
N GLY A 123 0.39 4.61 -8.09
CA GLY A 123 -0.17 5.96 -8.08
C GLY A 123 -1.29 6.14 -7.05
N LEU A 124 -1.25 5.36 -5.95
CA LEU A 124 -2.23 5.38 -4.86
C LEU A 124 -3.66 5.06 -5.30
N ARG A 125 -3.82 4.30 -6.39
CA ARG A 125 -5.13 3.92 -6.94
C ARG A 125 -5.61 2.57 -6.44
N VAL A 126 -4.67 1.69 -6.13
CA VAL A 126 -4.93 0.33 -5.65
C VAL A 126 -3.84 -0.11 -4.68
N ILE A 127 -4.18 -1.01 -3.77
CA ILE A 127 -3.19 -1.89 -3.11
C ILE A 127 -3.12 -3.18 -3.94
N GLU A 128 -1.92 -3.55 -4.38
CA GLU A 128 -1.69 -4.82 -5.07
C GLU A 128 -1.16 -5.85 -4.06
N ILE A 129 -1.83 -7.01 -4.01
CA ILE A 129 -1.47 -8.15 -3.16
C ILE A 129 -1.11 -9.31 -4.08
N ILE A 130 0.12 -9.77 -3.96
CA ILE A 130 0.65 -10.89 -4.71
C ILE A 130 0.50 -12.15 -3.88
N ILE A 131 -0.10 -13.19 -4.46
CA ILE A 131 -0.14 -14.54 -3.90
C ILE A 131 1.00 -15.32 -4.54
N VAL A 132 2.01 -15.62 -3.73
CA VAL A 132 3.20 -16.40 -4.09
C VAL A 132 2.84 -17.87 -3.96
N GLY A 133 2.34 -18.46 -5.05
CA GLY A 133 1.97 -19.87 -5.07
C GLY A 133 3.19 -20.79 -4.99
N ASN A 134 3.37 -21.50 -3.88
CA ASN A 134 4.19 -22.71 -3.87
C ASN A 134 3.34 -23.88 -4.36
N ARG A 135 3.35 -24.13 -5.68
CA ARG A 135 2.92 -25.44 -6.20
C ARG A 135 4.04 -26.46 -5.95
N SER A 136 4.18 -26.92 -4.71
CA SER A 136 4.69 -28.27 -4.46
C SER A 136 3.58 -29.24 -4.86
N THR A 137 3.44 -29.47 -6.16
CA THR A 137 2.60 -30.55 -6.69
C THR A 137 3.32 -31.84 -6.33
N ILE A 138 2.96 -32.45 -5.19
CA ILE A 138 3.25 -33.86 -4.96
C ILE A 138 2.09 -34.59 -5.64
N GLN A 139 2.39 -35.19 -6.79
CA GLN A 139 1.62 -36.30 -7.32
C GLN A 139 2.58 -37.28 -7.98
#